data_AF-A0A8B8KW16-F1
#
_entry.id   AF-A0A8B8KW16-F1
#
_cell.length_a   1.000
_cell.length_b   1.000
_cell.length_c   1.000
_cell.angle_alpha   90.00
_cell.angle_beta   90.00
_cell.angle_gamma   90.00
#
_symmetry.space_group_name_H-M   'P 1'
#
loop_
_entity.id
_entity.type
_entity.pdbx_description
1 polymer ?
#
loop_
_entity_poly.entity_id
_entity_poly.type
_entity_poly.pdbx_seq_one_letter_code
_entity_poly.pdbx_strand_id
1 'polypeptide(L)'
;MASRGRGRGARNTEDPMECIAQMLEALVHNQGGEPAEYRGLSAFTRHDPPKFEGGFNPEGAQRWVANVEKVFNAMGCREEHTVPYATYLLCGETEDWWRFAGQTLPQGKGYIQWEAFKTIFLGNYFP
;
A
#
# COMPACT_ATOMS: atom_id res chain seq x y z
N MET A 1 -56.57 37.98 -41.12
CA MET A 1 -56.64 36.50 -41.12
C MET A 1 -55.25 35.93 -40.90
N ALA A 2 -55.21 34.78 -40.22
CA ALA A 2 -54.11 33.81 -40.13
C ALA A 2 -52.94 34.07 -39.15
N SER A 3 -53.08 33.38 -38.02
CA SER A 3 -52.12 33.04 -36.98
C SER A 3 -50.95 32.17 -37.47
N ARG A 4 -49.84 32.19 -36.72
CA ARG A 4 -48.99 31.05 -36.25
C ARG A 4 -47.62 31.64 -35.86
N GLY A 5 -47.08 31.50 -34.66
CA GLY A 5 -47.24 30.46 -33.65
C GLY A 5 -45.94 29.68 -33.57
N ARG A 6 -45.16 29.88 -32.50
CA ARG A 6 -44.45 28.87 -31.71
C ARG A 6 -43.43 29.55 -30.80
N GLY A 7 -43.84 29.72 -29.54
CA GLY A 7 -42.88 29.75 -28.46
C GLY A 7 -42.12 28.42 -28.44
N ARG A 8 -40.80 28.50 -28.40
CA ARG A 8 -39.97 27.41 -27.87
C ARG A 8 -39.49 27.87 -26.51
N GLY A 9 -40.31 27.57 -25.50
CA GLY A 9 -39.80 27.43 -24.15
C GLY A 9 -38.98 26.15 -24.13
N ALA A 10 -37.66 26.27 -24.25
CA ALA A 10 -36.74 25.24 -23.80
C ALA A 10 -36.31 25.66 -22.38
N ARG A 11 -37.16 25.36 -21.40
CA ARG A 11 -36.68 25.25 -20.03
C ARG A 11 -35.81 24.00 -20.02
N ASN A 12 -34.50 24.17 -19.96
CA ASN A 12 -33.60 23.12 -19.50
C ASN A 12 -33.93 22.87 -18.03
N THR A 13 -34.91 22.01 -17.77
CA THR A 13 -35.01 21.35 -16.48
C THR A 13 -33.95 20.27 -16.50
N GLU A 14 -32.80 20.56 -15.89
CA GLU A 14 -31.86 19.53 -15.48
C GLU A 14 -32.67 18.49 -14.71
N ASP A 15 -32.77 17.27 -15.26
CA ASP A 15 -33.52 16.20 -14.63
C ASP A 15 -32.87 15.95 -13.26
N PRO A 16 -33.61 16.05 -12.14
CA PRO A 16 -33.05 15.82 -10.82
C PRO A 16 -32.36 14.46 -10.70
N MET A 17 -32.84 13.45 -11.43
CA MET A 17 -32.23 12.12 -11.49
C MET A 17 -30.90 12.14 -12.24
N GLU A 18 -30.77 12.96 -13.28
CA GLU A 18 -29.54 13.11 -14.05
C GLU A 18 -28.49 13.88 -13.23
N CYS A 19 -28.90 14.87 -12.45
CA CYS A 19 -28.04 15.54 -11.48
C CYS A 19 -27.58 14.59 -10.35
N ILE A 20 -28.49 13.76 -9.82
CA ILE A 20 -28.15 12.74 -8.83
C ILE A 20 -27.20 11.69 -9.42
N ALA A 21 -27.44 11.24 -10.66
CA ALA A 21 -26.56 10.29 -11.35
C ALA A 21 -25.17 10.89 -11.58
N GLN A 22 -25.10 12.12 -12.10
CA GLN A 22 -23.83 12.84 -12.28
C GLN A 22 -23.10 13.08 -10.95
N MET A 23 -23.83 13.34 -9.87
CA MET A 23 -23.24 13.52 -8.54
C MET A 23 -22.75 12.20 -7.95
N LEU A 24 -23.50 11.09 -8.12
CA LEU A 24 -23.05 9.76 -7.72
C LEU A 24 -21.82 9.32 -8.53
N GLU A 25 -21.83 9.55 -9.84
CA GLU A 25 -20.66 9.33 -10.68
C GLU A 25 -19.50 10.21 -10.23
N ALA A 26 -19.70 11.51 -10.01
CA ALA A 26 -18.67 12.40 -9.52
C ALA A 26 -18.13 11.96 -8.15
N LEU A 27 -18.95 11.42 -7.25
CA LEU A 27 -18.51 10.87 -5.96
C LEU A 27 -17.72 9.56 -6.12
N VAL A 28 -18.05 8.73 -7.12
CA VAL A 28 -17.29 7.52 -7.46
C VAL A 28 -15.93 7.88 -8.09
N HIS A 29 -15.90 8.87 -8.98
CA HIS A 29 -14.67 9.35 -9.64
C HIS A 29 -13.81 10.24 -8.74
N ASN A 30 -14.42 10.96 -7.79
CA ASN A 30 -13.76 11.85 -6.81
C ASN A 30 -13.53 11.16 -5.47
N GLN A 31 -13.55 9.82 -5.43
CA GLN A 31 -12.75 9.09 -4.45
C GLN A 31 -11.28 9.35 -4.75
N GLY A 32 -10.81 10.56 -4.40
CA GLY A 32 -9.46 10.80 -3.92
C GLY A 32 -9.26 10.04 -2.61
N GLY A 33 -9.46 8.72 -2.67
CA GLY A 33 -9.04 7.81 -1.63
C GLY A 33 -7.53 7.90 -1.57
N GLU A 34 -7.01 7.96 -0.35
CA GLU A 34 -5.58 7.85 -0.07
C GLU A 34 -4.92 6.83 -1.01
N PRO A 35 -3.71 7.12 -1.54
CA PRO A 35 -3.00 6.21 -2.43
C PRO A 35 -3.09 4.77 -1.92
N ALA A 36 -3.32 3.80 -2.81
CA ALA A 36 -3.47 2.40 -2.41
C ALA A 36 -2.32 1.91 -1.51
N GLU A 37 -1.13 2.46 -1.73
CA GLU A 37 0.09 2.28 -0.93
C GLU A 37 -0.08 2.74 0.54
N TYR A 38 -0.69 3.91 0.78
CA TYR A 38 -0.98 4.45 2.10
C TYR A 38 -2.05 3.61 2.83
N ARG A 39 -3.06 3.13 2.10
CA ARG A 39 -4.08 2.21 2.64
C ARG A 39 -3.46 0.87 3.07
N GLY A 40 -2.50 0.35 2.31
CA GLY A 40 -1.80 -0.88 2.66
C GLY A 40 -0.91 -0.72 3.90
N LEU A 41 -0.12 0.36 3.98
CA LEU A 41 0.76 0.59 5.13
C LEU A 41 -0.05 0.84 6.42
N SER A 42 -1.14 1.60 6.34
CA SER A 42 -2.03 1.82 7.50
C SER A 42 -2.73 0.55 7.97
N ALA A 43 -3.13 -0.35 7.04
CA ALA A 43 -3.63 -1.66 7.40
C ALA A 43 -2.56 -2.51 8.10
N PHE A 44 -1.32 -2.47 7.59
CA PHE A 44 -0.18 -3.20 8.15
C PHE A 44 0.15 -2.73 9.57
N THR A 45 0.30 -1.42 9.80
CA THR A 45 0.63 -0.87 11.13
C THR A 45 -0.49 -1.06 12.16
N ARG A 46 -1.75 -1.14 11.72
CA ARG A 46 -2.89 -1.47 12.60
C ARG A 46 -2.80 -2.87 13.23
N HIS A 47 -2.04 -3.78 12.61
CA HIS A 47 -1.78 -5.11 13.17
C HIS A 47 -0.66 -5.14 14.23
N ASP A 48 -0.12 -3.96 14.60
CA ASP A 48 0.97 -3.79 15.56
C ASP A 48 2.13 -4.77 15.35
N PRO A 49 2.70 -4.81 14.12
CA PRO A 49 3.77 -5.75 13.84
C PRO A 49 5.03 -5.35 14.64
N PRO A 50 5.78 -6.33 15.17
CA PRO A 50 6.90 -6.05 16.07
C PRO A 50 8.00 -5.31 15.35
N LYS A 51 8.59 -4.30 16.01
CA LYS A 51 9.83 -3.66 15.55
C LYS A 51 11.03 -4.56 15.81
N PHE A 52 12.11 -4.35 15.06
CA PHE A 52 13.35 -5.10 15.20
C PHE A 52 14.57 -4.18 15.16
N GLU A 53 15.28 -4.11 16.28
CA GLU A 53 16.47 -3.27 16.44
C GLU A 53 17.77 -4.02 16.09
N GLY A 54 17.75 -5.36 16.13
CA GLY A 54 18.90 -6.21 15.79
C GLY A 54 19.53 -6.93 16.98
N GLY A 55 20.87 -6.99 16.98
CA GLY A 55 21.70 -7.71 17.95
C GLY A 55 22.05 -9.15 17.55
N PHE A 56 22.95 -9.81 18.29
CA PHE A 56 23.31 -11.22 18.09
C PHE A 56 22.18 -12.16 18.56
N ASN A 57 21.02 -12.09 17.92
CA ASN A 57 19.84 -12.87 18.27
C ASN A 57 19.23 -13.54 17.03
N PRO A 58 19.80 -14.67 16.57
CA PRO A 58 19.34 -15.36 15.37
C PRO A 58 17.91 -15.90 15.51
N GLU A 59 17.54 -16.40 16.69
CA GLU A 59 16.17 -16.85 16.98
C GLU A 59 15.17 -15.68 16.95
N GLY A 60 15.56 -14.52 17.50
CA GLY A 60 14.76 -13.30 17.46
C GLY A 60 14.51 -12.82 16.04
N ALA A 61 15.54 -12.85 15.19
CA ALA A 61 15.43 -12.49 13.78
C ALA A 61 14.45 -13.42 13.02
N GLN A 62 14.56 -14.74 13.23
CA GLN A 62 13.63 -15.71 12.63
C GLN A 62 12.19 -15.52 13.12
N ARG A 63 12.00 -15.31 14.43
CA ARG A 63 10.68 -15.08 15.01
C ARG A 63 10.08 -13.77 14.50
N TRP A 64 10.88 -12.73 14.33
CA TRP A 64 10.44 -11.46 13.77
C TRP A 64 9.93 -11.63 12.33
N VAL A 65 10.70 -12.30 11.46
CA VAL A 65 10.28 -12.63 10.09
C VAL A 65 8.95 -13.39 10.08
N ALA A 66 8.80 -14.42 10.90
CA ALA A 66 7.58 -15.21 10.97
C ALA A 66 6.35 -14.39 11.42
N ASN A 67 6.53 -13.46 12.36
CA ASN A 67 5.46 -12.57 12.80
C ASN A 67 5.04 -11.59 11.69
N VAL A 68 6.01 -11.04 10.96
CA VAL A 68 5.74 -10.13 9.83
C VAL A 68 5.03 -10.86 8.69
N GLU A 69 5.47 -12.08 8.34
CA GLU A 69 4.81 -12.93 7.33
C GLU A 69 3.36 -13.25 7.71
N LYS A 70 3.09 -13.49 9.00
CA LYS A 70 1.72 -13.71 9.49
C LYS A 70 0.82 -12.51 9.20
N VAL A 71 1.32 -11.28 9.36
CA VAL A 71 0.55 -10.06 9.04
C VAL A 71 0.35 -9.92 7.53
N PHE A 72 1.39 -10.14 6.72
CA PHE A 72 1.27 -10.11 5.26
C PHE A 72 0.21 -11.08 4.74
N ASN A 73 0.21 -12.30 5.26
CA ASN A 73 -0.78 -13.30 4.91
C ASN A 73 -2.20 -12.89 5.34
N ALA A 74 -2.36 -12.32 6.53
CA ALA A 74 -3.67 -11.90 7.04
C ALA A 74 -4.29 -10.76 6.21
N MET A 75 -3.48 -9.85 5.67
CA MET A 75 -3.94 -8.71 4.87
C MET A 75 -3.96 -8.97 3.36
N GLY A 76 -3.45 -10.12 2.89
CA GLY A 76 -3.27 -10.39 1.46
C GLY A 76 -2.28 -9.43 0.81
N CYS A 77 -1.15 -9.17 1.48
CA CYS A 77 -0.14 -8.23 1.01
C CYS A 77 0.44 -8.68 -0.33
N ARG A 78 0.60 -7.74 -1.27
CA ARG A 78 1.23 -8.02 -2.56
C ARG A 78 2.74 -8.05 -2.40
N GLU A 79 3.40 -8.88 -3.20
CA GLU A 79 4.86 -9.10 -3.13
C GLU A 79 5.63 -7.78 -3.18
N GLU A 80 5.24 -6.84 -4.05
CA GLU A 80 5.90 -5.53 -4.23
C GLU A 80 5.89 -4.64 -2.97
N HIS A 81 5.01 -4.92 -2.00
CA HIS A 81 4.87 -4.13 -0.77
C HIS A 81 5.49 -4.81 0.45
N THR A 82 5.83 -6.11 0.37
CA THR A 82 6.33 -6.89 1.51
C THR A 82 7.62 -6.31 2.09
N VAL A 83 8.66 -6.11 1.26
CA VAL A 83 9.94 -5.56 1.71
C VAL A 83 9.83 -4.11 2.19
N PRO A 84 9.16 -3.18 1.48
CA PRO A 84 8.91 -1.83 2.01
C PRO A 84 8.25 -1.84 3.40
N TYR A 85 7.26 -2.69 3.63
CA TYR A 85 6.56 -2.74 4.92
C TYR A 85 7.41 -3.39 6.02
N ALA A 86 8.16 -4.44 5.71
CA ALA A 86 9.06 -5.06 6.69
C ALA A 86 10.18 -4.10 7.11
N THR A 87 10.74 -3.37 6.15
CA THR A 87 11.87 -2.47 6.38
C THR A 87 11.47 -1.22 7.16
N TYR A 88 10.19 -0.82 7.09
CA TYR A 88 9.60 0.18 7.98
C TYR A 88 9.64 -0.21 9.48
N LEU A 89 9.71 -1.50 9.79
CA LEU A 89 9.77 -2.01 11.17
C LEU A 89 11.20 -2.24 11.68
N LEU A 90 12.20 -2.14 10.80
CA LEU A 90 13.58 -2.14 11.23
C LEU A 90 13.87 -0.82 11.93
N CYS A 91 14.64 -0.88 12.98
CA CYS A 91 15.06 0.29 13.75
C CYS A 91 16.55 0.16 14.12
N GLY A 92 17.17 1.27 14.49
CA GLY A 92 18.55 1.28 15.00
C GLY A 92 19.55 0.68 14.01
N GLU A 93 20.43 -0.18 14.51
CA GLU A 93 21.53 -0.76 13.72
C GLU A 93 21.04 -1.53 12.49
N THR A 94 19.90 -2.23 12.61
CA THR A 94 19.39 -3.06 11.52
C THR A 94 18.82 -2.21 10.37
N GLU A 95 18.22 -1.06 10.69
CA GLU A 95 17.75 -0.09 9.70
C GLU A 95 18.94 0.53 8.94
N ASP A 96 19.96 0.97 9.68
CA ASP A 96 21.17 1.55 9.09
C ASP A 96 21.89 0.56 8.18
N TRP A 97 22.01 -0.70 8.60
CA TRP A 97 22.58 -1.77 7.78
C TRP A 97 21.74 -2.02 6.51
N TRP A 98 20.41 -2.12 6.66
CA TRP A 98 19.53 -2.41 5.53
C TRP A 98 19.57 -1.32 4.46
N ARG A 99 19.73 -0.04 4.85
CA ARG A 99 19.90 1.08 3.92
C ARG A 99 21.02 0.83 2.91
N PHE A 100 22.10 0.15 3.30
CA PHE A 100 23.20 -0.18 2.40
C PHE A 100 23.01 -1.55 1.73
N ALA A 101 22.64 -2.58 2.49
CA ALA A 101 22.46 -3.94 1.96
C ALA A 101 21.34 -4.02 0.90
N GLY A 102 20.25 -3.26 1.07
CA GLY A 102 19.16 -3.21 0.11
C GLY A 102 19.55 -2.61 -1.25
N GLN A 103 20.55 -1.74 -1.30
CA GLN A 103 21.02 -1.11 -2.55
C GLN A 103 21.86 -2.05 -3.41
N THR A 104 22.48 -3.07 -2.80
CA THR A 104 23.32 -4.04 -3.52
C THR A 104 22.50 -5.17 -4.14
N LEU A 105 21.22 -5.28 -3.76
CA LEU A 105 20.31 -6.29 -4.26
C LEU A 105 19.76 -5.93 -5.65
N PRO A 106 19.88 -6.84 -6.64
CA PRO A 106 19.34 -6.61 -7.97
C PRO A 106 17.81 -6.59 -7.95
N GLN A 107 17.23 -5.48 -8.42
CA GLN A 107 15.78 -5.26 -8.52
C GLN A 107 15.23 -5.84 -9.82
N GLY A 108 15.40 -7.15 -10.06
CA GLY A 108 15.09 -7.78 -11.36
C GLY A 108 13.66 -7.51 -11.86
N LYS A 109 12.68 -7.39 -10.95
CA LYS A 109 11.27 -7.08 -11.25
C LYS A 109 10.86 -5.65 -10.88
N GLY A 110 11.81 -4.77 -10.58
CA GLY A 110 11.56 -3.41 -10.07
C GLY A 110 11.32 -3.30 -8.56
N TYR A 111 11.40 -4.41 -7.81
CA TYR A 111 11.34 -4.46 -6.35
C TYR A 111 12.13 -5.67 -5.80
N ILE A 112 12.48 -5.64 -4.51
CA ILE A 112 13.17 -6.73 -3.81
C ILE A 112 12.15 -7.81 -3.51
N GLN A 113 12.43 -9.04 -3.92
CA GLN A 113 11.59 -10.18 -3.55
C GLN A 113 11.75 -10.52 -2.08
N TRP A 114 10.67 -10.93 -1.43
CA TRP A 114 10.67 -11.24 0.00
C TRP A 114 11.70 -12.32 0.37
N GLU A 115 11.85 -13.35 -0.46
CA GLU A 115 12.85 -14.41 -0.25
C GLU A 115 14.30 -13.90 -0.32
N ALA A 116 14.57 -12.94 -1.21
CA ALA A 116 15.89 -12.33 -1.30
C ALA A 116 16.18 -11.47 -0.05
N PHE A 117 15.18 -10.73 0.42
CA PHE A 117 15.26 -10.01 1.70
C PHE A 117 15.60 -10.98 2.84
N LYS A 118 14.82 -12.06 3.04
CA LYS A 118 15.05 -13.03 4.12
C LYS A 118 16.43 -13.66 4.07
N THR A 119 16.92 -13.99 2.88
CA THR A 119 18.25 -14.60 2.69
C THR A 119 19.35 -13.68 3.21
N ILE A 120 19.33 -12.40 2.80
CA ILE A 120 20.35 -11.43 3.24
C ILE A 120 20.14 -11.04 4.70
N PHE A 121 18.90 -10.79 5.11
CA PHE A 121 18.54 -10.41 6.47
C PHE A 121 18.97 -11.47 7.49
N LEU A 122 18.58 -12.72 7.29
CA LEU A 122 18.95 -13.80 8.21
C LEU A 122 20.45 -14.11 8.11
N GLY A 123 21.03 -14.08 6.91
CA GLY A 123 22.48 -14.27 6.73
C GLY A 123 23.35 -13.30 7.55
N ASN A 124 22.83 -12.11 7.90
CA ASN A 124 23.53 -11.17 8.77
C ASN A 124 23.63 -11.63 10.24
N TYR A 125 22.81 -12.59 10.67
CA TYR A 125 22.77 -13.10 12.05
C TYR A 125 23.30 -14.53 12.19
N PHE A 126 23.47 -15.27 11.09
CA PHE A 126 23.99 -16.64 11.08
C PHE A 126 25.37 -16.66 10.40
N PRO A 127 26.48 -16.62 11.17
CA PRO A 127 27.84 -16.72 10.65
C PRO A 127 28.17 -18.10 10.07
#